data_AF-A0A7V9B9Q1-F1
#
_entry.id   AF-A0A7V9B9Q1-F1
#
_cell.length_a   1.000
_cell.length_b   1.000
_cell.length_c   1.000
_cell.angle_alpha   90.00
_cell.angle_beta   90.00
_cell.angle_gamma   90.00
#
_symmetry.space_group_name_H-M   'P 1'
#
loop_
_entity.id
_entity.type
_entity.pdbx_description
1 polymer ?
#
loop_
_entity_poly.entity_id
_entity_poly.type
_entity_poly.pdbx_seq_one_letter_code
_entity_poly.pdbx_strand_id
1 'polypeptide(L)'
;MTPAYWLRIVLGALAIFAVGMLITTGIRKGHDQVEYVVDGSGPISVPLLGLAFRLDGEPIGGIERLRLLRSAPRHIDSVVVVVKLADGSSHDWIEGCRLTVSDAQQLSDETSFACADSAAAVELDLIPFGHVEFKPSGKVLAVWVPKSVADDLRNTRVGDGAAHDTGDVDIRGADAGVSVMVNGHAIHTSARDSAAGGVIVTNRQGRTVVPVGGAPVHPVPPAVPAARP
;
A
#
# COMPACT_ATOMS: atom_id res chain seq x y z
N MET A 1 -39.82 47.85 14.57
CA MET A 1 -39.18 46.52 14.52
C MET A 1 -38.45 46.31 15.83
N THR A 2 -38.84 45.33 16.64
CA THR A 2 -38.33 45.17 18.02
C THR A 2 -36.92 44.57 18.02
N PRO A 3 -36.02 45.03 18.91
CA PRO A 3 -34.63 44.57 18.99
C PRO A 3 -34.50 43.04 19.21
N ALA A 4 -35.51 42.40 19.78
CA ALA A 4 -35.57 40.95 19.97
C ALA A 4 -35.61 40.12 18.66
N TYR A 5 -36.10 40.71 17.55
CA TYR A 5 -36.17 40.00 16.27
C TYR A 5 -34.80 39.89 15.61
N TRP A 6 -34.02 40.98 15.65
CA TRP A 6 -32.65 41.00 15.14
C TRP A 6 -31.73 40.05 15.91
N LEU A 7 -31.90 39.94 17.24
CA LEU A 7 -31.10 39.05 18.07
C LEU A 7 -31.25 37.57 17.65
N ARG A 8 -32.46 37.13 17.29
CA ARG A 8 -32.73 35.74 16.87
C ARG A 8 -32.05 35.40 15.56
N ILE A 9 -32.01 36.33 14.62
CA ILE A 9 -31.35 36.14 13.31
C ILE A 9 -29.83 36.03 13.50
N VAL A 10 -29.25 36.93 14.31
CA VAL A 10 -27.80 36.89 14.60
C VAL A 10 -27.41 35.60 15.31
N LEU A 11 -28.22 35.14 16.28
CA LEU A 11 -27.95 33.90 17.01
C LEU A 11 -27.99 32.66 16.09
N GLY A 12 -28.94 32.61 15.15
CA GLY A 12 -29.04 31.53 14.17
C GLY A 12 -27.84 31.48 13.22
N ALA A 13 -27.39 32.63 12.73
CA ALA A 13 -26.21 32.72 11.87
C ALA A 13 -24.93 32.26 12.60
N LEU A 14 -24.78 32.66 13.88
CA LEU A 14 -23.61 32.32 14.69
C LEU A 14 -23.55 30.81 15.00
N ALA A 15 -24.69 30.17 15.24
CA ALA A 15 -24.76 28.72 15.46
C ALA A 15 -24.30 27.92 14.23
N ILE A 16 -24.78 28.27 13.02
CA ILE A 16 -24.37 27.60 11.78
C ILE A 16 -22.88 27.83 11.52
N PHE A 17 -22.39 29.05 11.75
CA PHE A 17 -20.99 29.39 11.59
C PHE A 17 -20.10 28.60 12.56
N ALA A 18 -20.50 28.45 13.82
CA ALA A 18 -19.76 27.68 14.82
C ALA A 18 -19.65 26.20 14.44
N VAL A 19 -20.74 25.60 13.93
CA VAL A 19 -20.73 24.20 13.45
C VAL A 19 -19.80 24.05 12.24
N GLY A 20 -19.86 24.97 11.28
CA GLY A 20 -18.96 24.97 10.12
C GLY A 20 -17.49 25.13 10.52
N MET A 21 -17.20 26.00 11.50
CA MET A 21 -15.84 26.18 12.01
C MET A 21 -15.34 24.93 12.74
N LEU A 22 -16.19 24.24 13.50
CA LEU A 22 -15.82 23.00 14.21
C LEU A 22 -15.42 21.90 13.24
N ILE A 23 -16.18 21.71 12.16
CA ILE A 23 -15.90 20.70 11.13
C ILE A 23 -14.58 21.03 10.41
N THR A 24 -14.42 22.28 9.96
CA THR A 24 -13.21 22.69 9.21
C THR A 24 -11.94 22.69 10.07
N THR A 25 -12.05 23.06 11.34
CA THR A 25 -10.92 23.03 12.29
C THR A 25 -10.56 21.59 12.67
N GLY A 26 -11.55 20.69 12.77
CA GLY A 26 -11.32 19.25 12.95
C GLY A 26 -10.55 18.64 11.78
N ILE A 27 -10.93 18.98 10.54
CA ILE A 27 -10.28 18.46 9.33
C ILE A 27 -8.86 19.04 9.17
N ARG A 28 -8.64 20.35 9.40
CA ARG A 28 -7.31 20.97 9.30
C ARG A 28 -6.29 20.37 10.27
N LYS A 29 -6.69 20.11 11.52
CA LYS A 29 -5.81 19.44 12.50
C LYS A 29 -5.45 18.01 12.10
N GLY A 30 -6.28 17.35 11.31
CA GLY A 30 -5.96 16.05 10.74
C GLY A 30 -4.87 16.11 9.68
N HIS A 31 -4.83 17.17 8.85
CA HIS A 31 -3.91 17.29 7.71
C HIS A 31 -2.48 17.66 8.12
N ASP A 32 -2.31 18.57 9.08
CA ASP A 32 -0.97 19.02 9.55
C ASP A 32 -0.15 17.88 10.20
N GLN A 33 -0.82 16.79 10.62
CA GLN A 33 -0.17 15.60 11.17
C GLN A 33 0.29 14.61 10.09
N VAL A 34 -0.19 14.73 8.85
CA VAL A 34 0.16 13.80 7.76
C VAL A 34 1.35 14.31 6.95
N GLU A 35 1.46 15.63 6.73
CA GLU A 35 2.53 16.23 5.92
C GLU A 35 3.92 16.09 6.58
N TYR A 36 4.01 16.04 7.92
CA TYR A 36 5.29 15.81 8.61
C TYR A 36 5.77 14.35 8.56
N VAL A 37 4.90 13.41 8.18
CA VAL A 37 5.19 11.96 8.17
C VAL A 37 5.72 11.48 6.82
N VAL A 38 5.47 12.24 5.75
CA VAL A 38 5.89 11.88 4.39
C VAL A 38 7.38 12.21 4.15
N ASP A 39 7.89 13.32 4.68
CA ASP A 39 9.30 13.72 4.56
C ASP A 39 10.16 13.39 5.79
N GLY A 40 9.54 13.01 6.92
CA GLY A 40 10.23 12.64 8.15
C GLY A 40 10.59 11.16 8.22
N SER A 41 11.75 10.82 8.76
CA SER A 41 12.12 9.46 9.22
C SER A 41 11.31 8.99 10.45
N GLY A 42 10.23 9.70 10.79
CA GLY A 42 9.35 9.34 11.90
C GLY A 42 8.51 8.10 11.63
N PRO A 43 8.05 7.42 12.69
CA PRO A 43 7.18 6.25 12.58
C PRO A 43 5.83 6.61 11.95
N ILE A 44 5.41 5.87 10.93
CA ILE A 44 4.09 6.06 10.31
C ILE A 44 3.07 5.27 11.10
N SER A 45 2.01 5.93 11.60
CA SER A 45 0.92 5.27 12.31
C SER A 45 -0.35 5.25 11.47
N VAL A 46 -0.79 4.06 11.07
CA VAL A 46 -2.03 3.85 10.30
C VAL A 46 -3.11 3.29 11.23
N PRO A 47 -4.23 3.99 11.46
CA PRO A 47 -5.35 3.44 12.21
C PRO A 47 -6.03 2.32 11.40
N LEU A 48 -6.26 1.17 12.02
CA LEU A 48 -6.82 -0.02 11.39
C LEU A 48 -8.20 -0.35 11.98
N LEU A 49 -9.18 0.54 11.76
CA LEU A 49 -10.50 0.39 12.37
C LEU A 49 -11.27 -0.78 11.74
N GLY A 50 -11.79 -1.67 12.59
CA GLY A 50 -12.68 -2.76 12.19
C GLY A 50 -12.00 -4.11 11.91
N LEU A 51 -10.66 -4.15 11.85
CA LEU A 51 -9.92 -5.41 11.64
C LEU A 51 -9.85 -6.23 12.93
N ALA A 52 -10.24 -7.50 12.85
CA ALA A 52 -10.12 -8.44 13.95
C ALA A 52 -8.69 -9.00 14.05
N PHE A 53 -8.17 -9.14 15.27
CA PHE A 53 -6.96 -9.91 15.52
C PHE A 53 -7.34 -11.37 15.80
N ARG A 54 -6.94 -12.27 14.90
CA ARG A 54 -7.21 -13.71 15.00
C ARG A 54 -5.95 -14.48 15.36
N LEU A 55 -6.03 -15.35 16.35
CA LEU A 55 -4.98 -16.30 16.71
C LEU A 55 -5.47 -17.71 16.41
N ASP A 56 -4.73 -18.45 15.60
CA ASP A 56 -5.08 -19.80 15.13
C ASP A 56 -6.50 -19.87 14.54
N GLY A 57 -6.93 -18.76 13.90
CA GLY A 57 -8.25 -18.59 13.29
C GLY A 57 -9.34 -18.05 14.23
N GLU A 58 -9.12 -18.00 15.54
CA GLU A 58 -10.09 -17.51 16.52
C GLU A 58 -9.92 -16.00 16.80
N PRO A 59 -10.98 -15.18 16.71
CA PRO A 59 -10.89 -13.75 17.01
C PRO A 59 -10.76 -13.52 18.51
N ILE A 60 -9.62 -12.99 18.95
CA ILE A 60 -9.33 -12.71 20.36
C ILE A 60 -9.27 -11.21 20.69
N GLY A 61 -9.38 -10.36 19.67
CA GLY A 61 -9.31 -8.91 19.82
C GLY A 61 -9.51 -8.16 18.52
N GLY A 62 -9.23 -6.86 18.56
CA GLY A 62 -9.22 -5.97 17.40
C GLY A 62 -7.86 -5.32 17.22
N ILE A 63 -7.43 -5.15 15.97
CA ILE A 63 -6.25 -4.36 15.65
C ILE A 63 -6.66 -2.89 15.73
N GLU A 64 -5.96 -2.09 16.54
CA GLU A 64 -6.25 -0.65 16.65
C GLU A 64 -5.44 0.16 15.63
N ARG A 65 -4.16 -0.21 15.47
CA ARG A 65 -3.18 0.58 14.74
C ARG A 65 -2.00 -0.25 14.29
N LEU A 66 -1.51 0.05 13.10
CA LEU A 66 -0.22 -0.39 12.59
C LEU A 66 0.77 0.76 12.69
N ARG A 67 1.98 0.53 13.22
CA ARG A 67 3.08 1.48 13.17
C ARG A 67 4.21 0.91 12.34
N LEU A 68 4.64 1.62 11.31
CA LEU A 68 5.80 1.29 10.52
C LEU A 68 6.98 2.06 11.08
N LEU A 69 7.98 1.36 11.59
CA LEU A 69 9.23 1.95 12.07
C LEU A 69 10.22 2.03 10.91
N ARG A 70 10.77 3.22 10.70
CA ARG A 70 11.66 3.54 9.58
C ARG A 70 12.87 4.29 10.10
N SER A 71 14.06 3.89 9.66
CA SER A 71 15.34 4.55 9.94
C SER A 71 15.68 5.56 8.86
N ALA A 72 15.19 5.33 7.64
CA ALA A 72 15.35 6.20 6.48
C ALA A 72 14.04 6.32 5.69
N PRO A 73 13.87 7.40 4.92
CA PRO A 73 12.76 7.50 3.97
C PRO A 73 12.71 6.26 3.07
N ARG A 74 11.51 5.68 2.92
CA ARG A 74 11.24 4.48 2.10
C ARG A 74 11.93 3.18 2.55
N HIS A 75 12.47 3.12 3.77
CA HIS A 75 13.00 1.88 4.34
C HIS A 75 12.25 1.52 5.62
N ILE A 76 11.62 0.33 5.64
CA ILE A 76 10.90 -0.17 6.81
C ILE A 76 11.80 -1.16 7.55
N ASP A 77 12.22 -0.82 8.78
CA ASP A 77 13.05 -1.72 9.57
C ASP A 77 12.21 -2.75 10.32
N SER A 78 11.03 -2.34 10.80
CA SER A 78 10.14 -3.17 11.59
C SER A 78 8.72 -2.63 11.65
N VAL A 79 7.79 -3.50 12.05
CA VAL A 79 6.37 -3.20 12.16
C VAL A 79 5.89 -3.41 13.59
N VAL A 80 5.05 -2.51 14.09
CA VAL A 80 4.40 -2.64 15.40
C VAL A 80 2.90 -2.68 15.21
N VAL A 81 2.29 -3.80 15.57
CA VAL A 81 0.83 -3.96 15.54
C VAL A 81 0.29 -3.73 16.95
N VAL A 82 -0.60 -2.78 17.12
CA VAL A 82 -1.26 -2.54 18.42
C VAL A 82 -2.61 -3.23 18.41
N VAL A 83 -2.80 -4.18 19.32
CA VAL A 83 -4.01 -5.00 19.42
C VAL A 83 -4.70 -4.72 20.74
N LYS A 84 -6.01 -4.51 20.68
CA LYS A 84 -6.88 -4.47 21.86
C LYS A 84 -7.54 -5.82 22.02
N LEU A 85 -7.25 -6.51 23.11
CA LEU A 85 -7.86 -7.80 23.43
C LEU A 85 -9.31 -7.63 23.88
N ALA A 86 -10.13 -8.64 23.61
CA ALA A 86 -11.50 -8.70 24.10
C ALA A 86 -11.52 -8.93 25.62
N ASP A 87 -12.52 -8.37 26.30
CA ASP A 87 -12.67 -8.54 27.74
C ASP A 87 -12.87 -10.04 28.08
N GLY A 88 -11.97 -10.61 28.88
CA GLY A 88 -12.05 -12.00 29.35
C GLY A 88 -11.15 -13.01 28.62
N SER A 89 -10.34 -12.60 27.63
CA SER A 89 -9.35 -13.49 27.03
C SER A 89 -8.22 -13.82 28.02
N SER A 90 -7.98 -15.10 28.30
CA SER A 90 -6.83 -15.55 29.12
C SER A 90 -5.53 -15.24 28.40
N HIS A 91 -4.56 -14.64 29.10
CA HIS A 91 -3.30 -14.14 28.51
C HIS A 91 -2.14 -15.14 28.62
N ASP A 92 -2.43 -16.40 28.91
CA ASP A 92 -1.43 -17.42 29.20
C ASP A 92 -0.73 -17.94 27.94
N TRP A 93 -1.44 -17.93 26.80
CA TRP A 93 -0.90 -18.35 25.50
C TRP A 93 0.21 -17.44 24.96
N ILE A 94 0.34 -16.23 25.53
CA ILE A 94 1.33 -15.24 25.12
C ILE A 94 2.75 -15.71 25.45
N GLU A 95 2.93 -16.51 26.50
CA GLU A 95 4.25 -16.90 26.96
C GLU A 95 4.87 -17.96 26.05
N GLY A 96 5.98 -17.62 25.39
CA GLY A 96 6.73 -18.54 24.53
C GLY A 96 6.21 -18.67 23.09
N CYS A 97 5.11 -17.99 22.73
CA CYS A 97 4.60 -17.96 21.37
C CYS A 97 5.47 -17.06 20.46
N ARG A 98 5.92 -17.60 19.33
CA ARG A 98 6.48 -16.81 18.22
C ARG A 98 5.38 -16.58 17.20
N LEU A 99 4.86 -15.36 17.14
CA LEU A 99 3.75 -15.07 16.23
C LEU A 99 4.26 -15.07 14.79
N THR A 100 3.62 -15.85 13.93
CA THR A 100 3.72 -15.73 12.47
C THR A 100 2.39 -15.24 11.93
N VAL A 101 2.40 -14.67 10.73
CA VAL A 101 1.21 -14.15 10.05
C VAL A 101 1.03 -14.86 8.70
N SER A 102 -0.21 -15.21 8.36
CA SER A 102 -0.52 -15.92 7.11
C SER A 102 -0.27 -15.07 5.86
N ASP A 103 -0.56 -13.77 5.95
CA ASP A 103 -0.32 -12.78 4.90
C ASP A 103 0.22 -11.50 5.53
N ALA A 104 1.55 -11.32 5.48
CA ALA A 104 2.21 -10.14 6.04
C ALA A 104 2.15 -8.92 5.10
N GLN A 105 1.85 -9.13 3.81
CA GLN A 105 1.86 -8.08 2.80
C GLN A 105 0.52 -7.34 2.78
N GLN A 106 -0.59 -8.07 2.99
CA GLN A 106 -1.92 -7.51 2.99
C GLN A 106 -2.67 -7.85 4.28
N LEU A 107 -2.70 -6.90 5.22
CA LEU A 107 -3.56 -7.00 6.40
C LEU A 107 -5.02 -6.78 5.98
N SER A 108 -5.83 -7.82 6.14
CA SER A 108 -7.26 -7.86 5.83
C SER A 108 -8.03 -8.62 6.91
N ASP A 109 -9.35 -8.73 6.76
CA ASP A 109 -10.21 -9.52 7.66
C ASP A 109 -9.91 -11.03 7.62
N GLU A 110 -9.16 -11.48 6.62
CA GLU A 110 -8.72 -12.87 6.47
C GLU A 110 -7.34 -13.13 7.08
N THR A 111 -6.62 -12.07 7.47
CA THR A 111 -5.30 -12.20 8.09
C THR A 111 -5.43 -12.93 9.43
N SER A 112 -4.67 -14.01 9.56
CA SER A 112 -4.59 -14.80 10.78
C SER A 112 -3.16 -14.85 11.30
N PHE A 113 -3.03 -14.85 12.62
CA PHE A 113 -1.77 -15.06 13.30
C PHE A 113 -1.76 -16.47 13.88
N ALA A 114 -0.59 -17.10 13.90
CA ALA A 114 -0.41 -18.41 14.49
C ALA A 114 0.87 -18.44 15.33
N CYS A 115 0.93 -19.33 16.31
CA CYS A 115 2.17 -19.57 17.04
C CYS A 115 3.04 -20.56 16.25
N ALA A 116 4.17 -20.10 15.74
CA ALA A 116 5.17 -20.96 15.13
C ALA A 116 6.04 -21.63 16.20
N ASP A 117 6.21 -22.94 16.11
CA ASP A 117 7.21 -23.66 16.89
C ASP A 117 8.63 -23.46 16.32
N SER A 118 9.64 -23.98 17.00
CA SER A 118 11.03 -23.84 16.56
C SER A 118 11.35 -24.58 15.26
N ALA A 119 10.64 -25.68 14.95
CA ALA A 119 10.90 -26.47 13.75
C ALA A 119 10.32 -25.76 12.51
N ALA A 120 9.07 -25.29 12.60
CA ALA A 120 8.41 -24.51 11.56
C ALA A 120 9.17 -23.21 11.26
N ALA A 121 9.74 -22.56 12.28
CA ALA A 121 10.55 -21.37 12.09
C ALA A 121 11.80 -21.60 11.23
N VAL A 122 12.43 -22.77 11.35
CA VAL A 122 13.61 -23.13 10.54
C VAL A 122 13.20 -23.53 9.13
N GLU A 123 12.12 -24.31 9.00
CA GLU A 123 11.62 -24.77 7.69
C GLU A 123 11.18 -23.61 6.79
N LEU A 124 10.54 -22.60 7.37
CA LEU A 124 10.01 -21.43 6.65
C LEU A 124 10.99 -20.25 6.59
N ASP A 125 12.24 -20.42 7.08
CA ASP A 125 13.25 -19.37 7.19
C ASP A 125 12.69 -18.08 7.83
N LEU A 126 11.99 -18.25 8.95
CA LEU A 126 11.35 -17.15 9.65
C LEU A 126 12.40 -16.29 10.36
N ILE A 127 12.31 -14.98 10.18
CA ILE A 127 13.12 -13.99 10.87
C ILE A 127 12.24 -13.00 11.64
N PRO A 128 12.73 -12.43 12.75
CA PRO A 128 11.95 -11.47 13.51
C PRO A 128 11.82 -10.17 12.72
N PHE A 129 10.59 -9.71 12.53
CA PHE A 129 10.26 -8.50 11.79
C PHE A 129 9.16 -7.71 12.49
N GLY A 130 9.51 -7.18 13.66
CA GLY A 130 8.60 -6.36 14.46
C GLY A 130 7.94 -7.10 15.62
N HIS A 131 6.85 -6.54 16.14
CA HIS A 131 6.14 -7.06 17.31
C HIS A 131 4.67 -6.64 17.38
N VAL A 132 3.88 -7.39 18.16
CA VAL A 132 2.51 -7.05 18.56
C VAL A 132 2.53 -6.53 20.00
N GLU A 133 1.89 -5.39 20.24
CA GLU A 133 1.65 -4.81 21.56
C GLU A 133 0.18 -5.01 21.96
N PHE A 134 -0.07 -5.71 23.07
CA PHE A 134 -1.40 -6.08 23.53
C PHE A 134 -1.93 -5.16 24.62
N LYS A 135 -3.07 -4.50 24.38
CA LYS A 135 -3.79 -3.69 25.36
C LYS A 135 -4.95 -4.47 26.02
N PRO A 136 -5.22 -4.24 27.32
CA PRO A 136 -4.57 -3.26 28.20
C PRO A 136 -3.27 -3.77 28.86
N SER A 137 -2.89 -5.04 28.64
CA SER A 137 -1.81 -5.70 29.38
C SER A 137 -0.40 -5.09 29.22
N GLY A 138 -0.14 -4.41 28.10
CA GLY A 138 1.19 -3.94 27.70
C GLY A 138 2.16 -5.06 27.29
N LYS A 139 1.71 -6.31 27.20
CA LYS A 139 2.56 -7.43 26.75
C LYS A 139 2.98 -7.25 25.30
N VAL A 140 4.20 -7.66 24.97
CA VAL A 140 4.80 -7.54 23.64
C VAL A 140 5.27 -8.90 23.15
N LEU A 141 4.91 -9.27 21.91
CA LEU A 141 5.35 -10.51 21.27
C LEU A 141 6.03 -10.21 19.95
N ALA A 142 7.16 -10.84 19.70
CA ALA A 142 7.83 -10.73 18.42
C ALA A 142 6.99 -11.36 17.30
N VAL A 143 6.89 -10.64 16.18
CA VAL A 143 6.32 -11.15 14.94
C VAL A 143 7.46 -11.65 14.07
N TRP A 144 7.28 -12.83 13.52
CA TRP A 144 8.21 -13.52 12.65
C TRP A 144 7.57 -13.67 11.28
N VAL A 145 8.35 -13.43 10.24
CA VAL A 145 7.91 -13.55 8.84
C VAL A 145 9.00 -14.26 8.04
N PRO A 146 8.66 -14.91 6.92
CA PRO A 146 9.67 -15.48 6.04
C PRO A 146 10.67 -14.41 5.59
N LYS A 147 11.94 -14.78 5.49
CA LYS A 147 13.01 -13.84 5.09
C LYS A 147 12.73 -13.11 3.78
N SER A 148 12.18 -13.81 2.78
CA SER A 148 11.79 -13.20 1.50
C SER A 148 10.80 -12.04 1.71
N VAL A 149 9.79 -12.25 2.56
CA VAL A 149 8.77 -11.25 2.88
C VAL A 149 9.36 -10.07 3.66
N ALA A 150 10.26 -10.32 4.61
CA ALA A 150 10.96 -9.24 5.31
C ALA A 150 11.83 -8.40 4.37
N ASP A 151 12.54 -9.04 3.44
CA ASP A 151 13.38 -8.35 2.45
C ASP A 151 12.51 -7.54 1.46
N ASP A 152 11.37 -8.08 1.04
CA ASP A 152 10.38 -7.35 0.23
C ASP A 152 9.85 -6.13 0.98
N LEU A 153 9.44 -6.29 2.25
CA LEU A 153 8.93 -5.19 3.08
C LEU A 153 9.99 -4.09 3.30
N ARG A 154 11.26 -4.47 3.49
CA ARG A 154 12.39 -3.52 3.61
C ARG A 154 12.64 -2.73 2.32
N ASN A 155 12.37 -3.35 1.17
CA ASN A 155 12.58 -2.77 -0.15
C ASN A 155 11.31 -2.11 -0.72
N THR A 156 10.16 -2.30 -0.07
CA THR A 156 8.87 -1.75 -0.52
C THR A 156 8.87 -0.23 -0.39
N ARG A 157 8.68 0.44 -1.52
CA ARG A 157 8.59 1.90 -1.58
C ARG A 157 7.21 2.34 -1.09
N VAL A 158 7.15 2.75 0.17
CA VAL A 158 5.95 3.39 0.74
C VAL A 158 5.72 4.73 0.03
N GLY A 159 4.77 4.77 -0.92
CA GLY A 159 4.44 5.95 -1.72
C GLY A 159 3.95 5.63 -3.14
N ASP A 160 4.23 4.44 -3.65
CA ASP A 160 3.86 4.05 -5.02
C ASP A 160 2.43 3.47 -5.07
N GLY A 161 1.46 4.24 -4.58
CA GLY A 161 0.05 3.92 -4.76
C GLY A 161 -0.34 4.07 -6.22
N ALA A 162 -0.37 2.97 -6.98
CA ALA A 162 -0.89 2.89 -8.36
C ALA A 162 -0.39 3.98 -9.33
N ALA A 163 0.75 4.61 -9.03
CA ALA A 163 1.39 5.58 -9.90
C ALA A 163 2.33 4.80 -10.80
N HIS A 164 1.89 4.58 -12.04
CA HIS A 164 2.67 4.21 -13.22
C HIS A 164 4.07 3.66 -12.93
N ASP A 165 4.28 2.37 -13.20
CA ASP A 165 5.62 1.75 -13.27
C ASP A 165 6.54 2.62 -14.15
N THR A 166 7.24 3.53 -13.51
CA THR A 166 8.22 4.42 -14.10
C THR A 166 9.56 3.82 -13.73
N GLY A 167 10.03 2.96 -14.62
CA GLY A 167 11.32 2.29 -14.52
C GLY A 167 11.99 2.30 -15.88
N ASP A 168 13.26 1.92 -15.92
CA ASP A 168 13.92 1.66 -17.18
C ASP A 168 13.20 0.49 -17.86
N VAL A 169 12.58 0.79 -19.01
CA VAL A 169 11.87 -0.18 -19.84
C VAL A 169 12.88 -0.74 -20.83
N ASP A 170 13.26 -2.00 -20.65
CA ASP A 170 14.10 -2.72 -21.61
C ASP A 170 13.19 -3.61 -22.47
N ILE A 171 13.22 -3.38 -23.78
CA ILE A 171 12.48 -4.17 -24.76
C ILE A 171 13.52 -4.97 -25.54
N ARG A 172 13.61 -6.27 -25.21
CA ARG A 172 14.51 -7.19 -25.92
C ARG A 172 13.72 -8.00 -26.92
N GLY A 173 14.08 -7.87 -28.19
CA GLY A 173 13.71 -8.82 -29.23
C GLY A 173 14.74 -9.94 -29.27
N ALA A 174 14.32 -11.17 -28.97
CA ALA A 174 15.08 -12.38 -29.27
C ALA A 174 14.42 -13.11 -30.45
N ASP A 175 15.16 -14.00 -31.12
CA ASP A 175 14.70 -14.67 -32.35
C ASP A 175 13.35 -15.42 -32.21
N ALA A 176 12.92 -15.72 -30.98
CA ALA A 176 11.70 -16.45 -30.65
C ALA A 176 10.61 -15.64 -29.92
N GLY A 177 10.79 -14.34 -29.67
CA GLY A 177 9.77 -13.56 -28.94
C GLY A 177 10.19 -12.15 -28.54
N VAL A 178 9.21 -11.40 -28.01
CA VAL A 178 9.42 -10.08 -27.42
C VAL A 178 9.22 -10.19 -25.92
N SER A 179 10.20 -9.72 -25.15
CA SER A 179 10.08 -9.56 -23.71
C SER A 179 10.13 -8.08 -23.36
N VAL A 180 9.10 -7.60 -22.67
CA VAL A 180 9.08 -6.25 -22.08
C VAL A 180 9.40 -6.40 -20.61
N MET A 181 10.52 -5.81 -20.21
CA MET A 181 10.98 -5.81 -18.83
C MET A 181 10.94 -4.39 -18.25
N VAL A 182 10.55 -4.27 -16.99
CA VAL A 182 10.64 -3.01 -16.25
C VAL A 182 11.43 -3.27 -14.97
N ASN A 183 12.51 -2.52 -14.78
CA ASN A 183 13.43 -2.72 -13.64
C ASN A 183 13.93 -4.17 -13.50
N GLY A 184 14.13 -4.88 -14.62
CA GLY A 184 14.60 -6.27 -14.63
C GLY A 184 13.52 -7.34 -14.43
N HIS A 185 12.25 -6.96 -14.24
CA HIS A 185 11.13 -7.91 -14.16
C HIS A 185 10.36 -7.96 -15.48
N ALA A 186 10.08 -9.16 -15.99
CA ALA A 186 9.29 -9.34 -17.20
C ALA A 186 7.81 -9.08 -16.93
N ILE A 187 7.24 -8.03 -17.54
CA ILE A 187 5.82 -7.72 -17.46
C ILE A 187 5.04 -8.45 -18.55
N HIS A 188 5.67 -8.63 -19.71
CA HIS A 188 5.04 -9.31 -20.83
C HIS A 188 6.06 -10.09 -21.63
N THR A 189 5.72 -11.33 -21.95
CA THR A 189 6.48 -12.20 -22.86
C THR A 189 5.51 -12.73 -23.90
N SER A 190 5.78 -12.42 -25.17
CA SER A 190 5.07 -13.02 -26.30
C SER A 190 5.97 -14.02 -27.00
N ALA A 191 5.52 -15.25 -27.10
CA ALA A 191 6.14 -16.28 -27.93
C ALA A 191 5.70 -16.06 -29.37
N ARG A 192 6.64 -16.14 -30.31
CA ARG A 192 6.40 -15.84 -31.73
C ARG A 192 5.53 -16.92 -32.37
N ASP A 193 4.27 -16.60 -32.63
CA ASP A 193 3.33 -17.38 -33.44
C ASP A 193 3.15 -16.80 -34.85
N SER A 194 3.88 -15.74 -35.23
CA SER A 194 3.90 -15.19 -36.58
C SER A 194 5.25 -14.59 -36.99
N ALA A 195 5.70 -14.93 -38.21
CA ALA A 195 7.04 -14.64 -38.74
C ALA A 195 7.35 -13.14 -39.00
N ALA A 196 6.42 -12.22 -38.72
CA ALA A 196 6.55 -10.80 -39.05
C ALA A 196 5.96 -9.86 -37.97
N GLY A 197 6.10 -10.20 -36.68
CA GLY A 197 5.70 -9.31 -35.59
C GLY A 197 6.69 -8.17 -35.38
N GLY A 198 6.21 -6.93 -35.34
CA GLY A 198 6.96 -5.73 -34.92
C GLY A 198 6.34 -5.13 -33.66
N VAL A 199 7.15 -4.47 -32.82
CA VAL A 199 6.65 -3.76 -31.63
C VAL A 199 6.25 -2.34 -32.04
N ILE A 200 4.97 -2.00 -31.84
CA ILE A 200 4.45 -0.65 -32.07
C ILE A 200 4.28 0.03 -30.72
N VAL A 201 5.11 1.04 -30.45
CA VAL A 201 4.92 1.91 -29.27
C VAL A 201 3.99 3.06 -29.69
N THR A 202 2.76 3.09 -29.17
CA THR A 202 1.82 4.20 -29.40
C THR A 202 1.75 5.14 -28.20
N ASN A 203 1.65 6.45 -28.45
CA ASN A 203 1.35 7.42 -27.40
C ASN A 203 -0.12 7.37 -26.97
N ARG A 204 -0.51 8.18 -25.96
CA ARG A 204 -1.91 8.28 -25.46
C ARG A 204 -2.95 8.70 -26.51
N GLN A 205 -2.52 9.19 -27.68
CA GLN A 205 -3.37 9.60 -28.80
C GLN A 205 -3.39 8.53 -29.91
N GLY A 206 -2.82 7.35 -29.67
CA GLY A 206 -2.73 6.26 -30.63
C GLY A 206 -1.67 6.45 -31.73
N ARG A 207 -0.77 7.42 -31.61
CA ARG A 207 0.29 7.66 -32.61
C ARG A 207 1.54 6.83 -32.32
N THR A 208 2.04 6.11 -33.32
CA THR A 208 3.29 5.36 -33.24
C THR A 208 4.49 6.29 -33.07
N VAL A 209 5.34 6.01 -32.07
CA VAL A 209 6.49 6.84 -31.70
C VAL A 209 7.81 6.20 -32.13
N VAL A 210 7.94 4.87 -32.08
CA VAL A 210 9.15 4.15 -32.51
C VAL A 210 8.76 2.81 -33.16
N PRO A 211 9.16 2.53 -34.42
CA PRO A 211 9.15 1.18 -34.97
C PRO A 211 10.43 0.44 -34.57
N VAL A 212 10.32 -0.66 -33.82
CA VAL A 212 11.46 -1.53 -33.49
C VAL A 212 11.31 -2.85 -34.25
N GLY A 213 12.17 -3.06 -35.26
CA GLY A 213 12.27 -4.29 -36.04
C GLY A 213 11.20 -4.45 -37.13
N GLY A 214 11.61 -4.21 -38.38
CA GLY A 214 10.77 -4.33 -39.58
C GLY A 214 11.17 -3.26 -40.60
N ALA A 215 11.12 -3.58 -41.89
CA ALA A 215 11.55 -2.72 -43.01
C ALA A 215 11.13 -1.25 -42.86
N PRO A 216 11.92 -0.27 -43.38
CA PRO A 216 11.62 1.15 -43.24
C PRO A 216 10.18 1.45 -43.63
N VAL A 217 9.39 1.89 -42.65
CA VAL A 217 8.02 2.34 -42.88
C VAL A 217 8.13 3.64 -43.68
N HIS A 218 7.83 3.58 -44.97
CA HIS A 218 7.68 4.79 -45.76
C HIS A 218 6.58 5.65 -45.11
N PRO A 219 6.85 6.93 -44.81
CA PRO A 219 5.84 7.81 -44.24
C PRO A 219 4.65 7.84 -45.20
N VAL A 220 3.50 7.37 -44.72
CA VAL A 220 2.23 7.51 -45.45
C VAL A 220 1.96 9.02 -45.53
N PRO A 221 1.91 9.61 -46.74
CA PRO A 221 1.62 11.03 -46.86
C PRO A 221 0.23 11.32 -46.29
N PRO A 222 0.04 12.46 -45.62
CA PRO A 222 -1.26 12.82 -45.06
C PRO A 222 -2.32 12.79 -46.16
N ALA A 223 -3.46 12.17 -45.84
CA ALA A 223 -4.60 12.10 -46.75
C ALA A 223 -4.98 13.53 -47.19
N VAL A 224 -4.86 13.79 -48.50
CA VAL A 224 -5.29 15.04 -49.10
C VAL A 224 -6.81 15.14 -48.91
N PRO A 225 -7.32 16.18 -48.22
CA PRO A 225 -8.76 16.33 -48.06
C PRO A 225 -9.39 16.50 -49.44
N ALA A 226 -10.37 15.65 -49.74
CA ALA A 226 -11.14 15.74 -50.98
C ALA A 226 -11.76 17.15 -51.09
N ALA A 227 -11.42 17.86 -52.16
CA ALA A 227 -12.06 19.12 -52.51
C ALA A 227 -13.56 18.85 -52.69
N ARG A 228 -14.39 19.53 -51.89
CA ARG A 228 -15.85 19.52 -52.07
C ARG A 228 -16.21 20.29 -53.35
N PRO A 229 -17.10 19.76 -54.20
CA PRO A 229 -17.62 20.47 -55.36
C PRO A 229 -18.48 21.68 -54.96
#